data_AF-A0A068NIU4-F1
#
_entry.id   AF-A0A068NIU4-F1
#
_cell.length_a   1.000
_cell.length_b   1.000
_cell.length_c   1.000
_cell.angle_alpha   90.00
_cell.angle_beta   90.00
_cell.angle_gamma   90.00
#
_symmetry.space_group_name_H-M   'P 1'
#
loop_
_entity.id
_entity.type
_entity.pdbx_description
1 polymer ?
#
loop_
_entity_poly.entity_id
_entity_poly.type
_entity_poly.pdbx_seq_one_letter_code
_entity_poly.pdbx_strand_id
1 'polypeptide(L)'
;MIQCPNCAKSVPDWSKECQFCQADVKGVARPRKSDFQRGTQIEKAAWIRPALYVAAGYSILGGLQNIGSGTPMLGGKPSPGTPTALFVGTGLVMMAVGCLSALVGVGLLTKVEIARRAAIPVSGLRILTSGLILVGSLLAGGVSSSGTIFNILDIVTAGLLVYLVRETD
;
A
#
# COMPACT_ATOMS: atom_id res chain seq x y z
N MET A 1 -15.00 -4.89 -35.58
CA MET A 1 -16.14 -4.73 -36.52
C MET A 1 -16.09 -5.88 -37.50
N ILE A 2 -17.22 -6.52 -37.82
CA ILE A 2 -17.31 -7.61 -38.81
C ILE A 2 -18.08 -7.13 -40.05
N GLN A 3 -17.77 -7.67 -41.22
CA GLN A 3 -18.53 -7.41 -42.45
C GLN A 3 -19.64 -8.46 -42.61
N CYS A 4 -20.87 -8.01 -42.91
CA CYS A 4 -21.96 -8.92 -43.21
C CYS A 4 -21.76 -9.54 -44.60
N PRO A 5 -21.85 -10.88 -44.77
CA PRO A 5 -21.64 -11.54 -46.06
C PRO A 5 -22.73 -11.22 -47.09
N ASN A 6 -23.92 -10.81 -46.65
CA ASN A 6 -25.07 -10.59 -47.54
C ASN A 6 -25.15 -9.15 -48.08
N CYS A 7 -24.77 -8.14 -47.27
CA CYS A 7 -24.91 -6.73 -47.65
C CYS A 7 -23.59 -5.93 -47.60
N ALA A 8 -22.47 -6.59 -47.28
CA ALA A 8 -21.13 -6.00 -47.15
C ALA A 8 -21.00 -4.82 -46.15
N LYS A 9 -22.05 -4.53 -45.35
CA LYS A 9 -22.01 -3.48 -44.35
C LYS A 9 -21.30 -3.95 -43.07
N SER A 10 -20.57 -3.02 -42.45
CA SER A 10 -19.90 -3.24 -41.18
C SER A 10 -20.92 -3.26 -40.04
N VAL A 11 -20.90 -4.31 -39.22
CA VAL A 11 -21.73 -4.45 -38.03
C VAL A 11 -20.86 -4.72 -36.79
N PRO A 12 -21.35 -4.42 -35.57
CA PRO A 12 -20.61 -4.65 -34.34
C PRO A 12 -20.32 -6.14 -34.11
N ASP A 13 -19.14 -6.46 -33.56
CA ASP A 13 -18.67 -7.85 -33.36
C ASP A 13 -19.54 -8.69 -32.42
N TRP A 14 -20.39 -8.03 -31.63
CA TRP A 14 -21.32 -8.65 -30.70
C TRP A 14 -22.70 -8.91 -31.31
N SER A 15 -23.02 -8.38 -32.50
CA SER A 15 -24.34 -8.56 -33.11
C SER A 15 -24.57 -10.02 -33.51
N LYS A 16 -25.82 -10.48 -33.35
CA LYS A 16 -26.27 -11.80 -33.82
C LYS A 16 -26.89 -11.71 -35.22
N GLU A 17 -27.45 -10.55 -35.56
CA GLU A 17 -28.12 -10.28 -36.83
C GLU A 17 -27.60 -8.97 -37.44
N CYS A 18 -27.63 -8.88 -38.76
CA CYS A 18 -27.29 -7.64 -39.45
C CYS A 18 -28.44 -6.62 -39.34
N GLN A 19 -28.17 -5.43 -38.82
CA GLN A 19 -29.18 -4.36 -38.69
C GLN A 19 -29.72 -3.84 -40.04
N PHE A 20 -29.05 -4.13 -41.15
CA PHE A 20 -29.41 -3.62 -42.47
C PHE A 20 -30.19 -4.62 -43.31
N CYS A 21 -29.87 -5.92 -43.22
CA CYS A 21 -30.49 -6.96 -44.05
C CYS A 21 -31.08 -8.12 -43.24
N GLN A 22 -31.08 -8.02 -41.91
CA GLN A 22 -31.62 -9.02 -40.98
C GLN A 22 -31.04 -10.44 -41.13
N ALA A 23 -29.94 -10.61 -41.87
CA ALA A 23 -29.27 -11.89 -42.03
C ALA A 23 -28.54 -12.31 -40.75
N ASP A 24 -28.54 -13.61 -40.46
CA ASP A 24 -27.81 -14.20 -39.33
C ASP A 24 -26.29 -14.11 -39.57
N VAL A 25 -25.57 -13.50 -38.62
CA VAL A 25 -24.11 -13.31 -38.67
C VAL A 25 -23.38 -14.12 -37.60
N LYS A 26 -24.02 -15.15 -37.02
CA LYS A 26 -23.37 -16.08 -36.05
C LYS A 26 -22.20 -16.86 -36.64
N GLY A 27 -22.27 -17.20 -37.94
CA GLY A 27 -21.24 -17.99 -38.63
C GLY A 27 -20.05 -17.19 -39.16
N VAL A 28 -20.06 -15.86 -39.06
CA VAL A 28 -18.97 -15.01 -39.57
C VAL A 28 -17.77 -15.10 -38.62
N ALA A 29 -16.57 -15.29 -39.18
CA ALA A 29 -15.33 -15.31 -38.41
C ALA A 29 -15.17 -13.97 -37.65
N ARG A 30 -15.19 -14.04 -36.31
CA ARG A 30 -15.01 -12.87 -35.44
C ARG A 30 -13.55 -12.76 -35.05
N PRO A 31 -12.97 -11.55 -35.03
CA PRO A 31 -11.66 -11.36 -34.42
C PRO A 31 -11.73 -11.85 -32.96
N ARG A 32 -10.83 -12.75 -32.57
CA ARG A 32 -10.74 -13.21 -31.18
C ARG A 32 -10.43 -11.99 -30.30
N LYS A 33 -11.24 -11.78 -29.25
CA LYS A 33 -11.01 -10.71 -28.25
C LYS A 33 -9.67 -10.84 -27.51
N SER A 34 -8.92 -11.93 -27.71
CA SER A 34 -7.64 -12.19 -27.03
C SER A 34 -6.57 -11.14 -27.30
N ASP A 35 -6.66 -10.44 -28.43
CA ASP A 35 -5.57 -9.54 -28.85
C ASP A 35 -5.84 -8.08 -28.42
N PHE A 36 -7.09 -7.72 -28.12
CA PHE A 36 -7.46 -6.37 -27.70
C PHE A 36 -7.34 -6.12 -26.20
N GLN A 37 -7.36 -7.16 -25.36
CA GLN A 37 -7.09 -7.01 -23.91
C GLN A 37 -5.61 -6.94 -23.55
N ARG A 38 -4.71 -7.16 -24.52
CA ARG A 38 -3.26 -7.01 -24.32
C ARG A 38 -2.75 -5.57 -24.48
N GLY A 39 -3.63 -4.64 -24.86
CA GLY A 39 -3.27 -3.24 -25.15
C GLY A 39 -3.17 -2.30 -23.95
N THR A 40 -3.54 -2.73 -22.75
CA THR A 40 -3.35 -1.94 -21.52
C THR A 40 -2.84 -2.80 -20.37
N GLN A 41 -1.92 -3.73 -20.63
CA GLN A 41 -0.90 -3.98 -19.62
C GLN A 41 -0.05 -2.72 -19.59
N ILE A 42 -0.47 -1.74 -18.77
CA ILE A 42 0.42 -0.67 -18.34
C ILE A 42 1.68 -1.39 -17.86
N GLU A 43 2.78 -1.27 -18.58
CA GLU A 43 4.05 -1.86 -18.19
C GLU A 43 4.38 -1.27 -16.82
N LYS A 44 4.10 -2.05 -15.76
CA LYS A 44 4.40 -1.64 -14.39
C LYS A 44 5.89 -1.37 -14.35
N ALA A 45 6.27 -0.14 -14.01
CA ALA A 45 7.65 0.30 -14.07
C ALA A 45 8.55 -0.68 -13.27
N ALA A 46 9.64 -1.13 -13.87
CA ALA A 46 10.46 -2.21 -13.33
C ALA A 46 11.02 -1.91 -11.92
N TRP A 47 11.13 -0.62 -11.56
CA TRP A 47 11.63 -0.15 -10.26
C TRP A 47 10.63 -0.35 -9.10
N ILE A 48 9.34 -0.59 -9.38
CA ILE A 48 8.31 -0.75 -8.35
C ILE A 48 8.61 -1.96 -7.45
N ARG A 49 9.11 -3.06 -8.04
CA ARG A 49 9.46 -4.28 -7.30
C ARG A 49 10.60 -4.08 -6.31
N PRO A 50 11.78 -3.57 -6.71
CA PRO A 50 12.86 -3.32 -5.76
C PRO A 50 12.48 -2.26 -4.71
N ALA A 51 11.73 -1.21 -5.09
CA ALA A 51 11.24 -0.22 -4.13
C ALA A 51 10.34 -0.85 -3.04
N LEU A 52 9.47 -1.79 -3.42
CA LEU A 52 8.63 -2.52 -2.46
C LEU A 52 9.45 -3.35 -1.48
N TYR A 53 10.51 -4.03 -1.94
CA TYR A 53 11.39 -4.81 -1.06
C TYR A 53 12.16 -3.93 -0.07
N VAL A 54 12.65 -2.77 -0.54
CA VAL A 54 13.34 -1.80 0.33
C VAL A 54 12.38 -1.23 1.37
N ALA A 55 11.17 -0.82 0.96
CA ALA A 55 10.15 -0.30 1.87
C ALA A 55 9.70 -1.36 2.91
N ALA A 56 9.55 -2.63 2.49
CA ALA A 56 9.25 -3.74 3.38
C ALA A 56 10.37 -3.97 4.39
N GLY A 57 11.63 -4.01 3.94
CA GLY A 57 12.79 -4.14 4.81
C GLY A 57 12.90 -3.01 5.83
N TYR A 58 12.70 -1.77 5.39
CA TYR A 58 12.67 -0.60 6.28
C TYR A 58 11.55 -0.70 7.33
N SER A 59 10.35 -1.16 6.95
CA SER A 59 9.22 -1.33 7.88
C SER A 59 9.48 -2.41 8.94
N ILE A 60 10.22 -3.46 8.58
CA ILE A 60 10.65 -4.52 9.52
C ILE A 60 11.68 -3.95 10.51
N LEU A 61 12.70 -3.25 10.01
CA LEU A 61 13.73 -2.63 10.84
C LEU A 61 13.15 -1.59 11.80
N GLY A 62 12.26 -0.72 11.32
CA GLY A 62 11.55 0.25 12.16
C GLY A 62 10.64 -0.42 13.20
N GLY A 63 9.98 -1.51 12.83
CA GLY A 63 9.19 -2.33 13.76
C GLY A 63 10.05 -2.93 14.88
N LEU A 64 11.19 -3.52 14.52
CA LEU A 64 12.18 -4.07 15.47
C LEU A 64 12.75 -2.99 16.41
N GLN A 65 13.06 -1.82 15.87
CA GLN A 65 13.52 -0.68 16.67
C GLN A 65 12.46 -0.25 17.69
N ASN A 66 11.20 -0.12 17.27
CA ASN A 66 10.09 0.25 18.17
C ASN A 66 9.87 -0.79 19.27
N ILE A 67 9.99 -2.08 18.95
CA ILE A 67 9.94 -3.15 19.94
C ILE A 67 11.10 -3.01 20.93
N GLY A 68 12.33 -2.81 20.41
CA GLY A 68 13.54 -2.68 21.22
C GLY A 68 13.56 -1.44 22.12
N SER A 69 12.98 -0.32 21.68
CA SER A 69 12.82 0.89 22.48
C SER A 69 11.66 0.79 23.48
N GLY A 70 10.64 -0.02 23.19
CA GLY A 70 9.50 -0.24 24.08
C GLY A 70 9.81 -1.15 25.27
N THR A 71 10.67 -2.16 25.11
CA THR A 71 11.08 -3.10 26.18
C THR A 71 11.63 -2.41 27.44
N PRO A 72 12.59 -1.47 27.36
CA PRO A 72 13.10 -0.79 28.55
C PRO A 72 12.05 0.12 29.21
N MET A 73 11.01 0.56 28.49
CA MET A 73 9.92 1.36 29.07
C MET A 73 8.96 0.53 29.93
N LEU A 74 8.93 -0.80 29.75
CA LEU A 74 8.11 -1.71 30.55
C LEU A 74 8.77 -2.13 31.87
N GLY A 75 10.11 -2.21 31.89
CA GLY A 75 10.88 -2.61 33.08
C GLY A 75 11.68 -1.49 33.75
N GLY A 76 11.77 -0.32 33.12
CA GLY A 76 12.57 0.81 33.57
C GLY A 76 11.86 1.68 34.61
N LYS A 77 12.65 2.35 35.46
CA LYS A 77 12.12 3.40 36.35
C LYS A 77 11.72 4.61 35.50
N PRO A 78 10.50 5.16 35.69
CA PRO A 78 10.08 6.35 34.95
C PRO A 78 11.01 7.52 35.28
N SER A 79 11.22 8.40 34.30
CA SER A 79 11.94 9.66 34.55
C SER A 79 11.18 10.52 35.58
N PRO A 80 11.89 11.27 36.43
CA PRO A 80 11.27 12.14 37.42
C PRO A 80 10.36 13.16 36.72
N GLY A 81 9.08 13.17 37.13
CA GLY A 81 8.04 14.04 36.55
C GLY A 81 7.09 13.35 35.56
N THR A 82 7.39 12.12 35.12
CA THR A 82 6.48 11.35 34.24
C THR A 82 5.63 10.38 35.04
N PRO A 83 4.29 10.44 34.95
CA PRO A 83 3.42 9.47 35.60
C PRO A 83 3.69 8.06 35.06
N THR A 84 3.93 7.10 35.97
CA THR A 84 4.32 5.72 35.66
C THR A 84 3.34 5.02 34.70
N ALA A 85 2.04 5.29 34.86
CA ALA A 85 0.99 4.74 34.00
C ALA A 85 1.12 5.19 32.54
N LEU A 86 1.51 6.45 32.31
CA LEU A 86 1.73 7.01 30.98
C LEU A 86 2.99 6.40 30.36
N PHE A 87 4.06 6.26 31.13
CA PHE A 87 5.33 5.69 30.66
C PHE A 87 5.16 4.22 30.21
N VAL A 88 4.52 3.39 31.04
CA VAL A 88 4.23 1.99 30.71
C VAL A 88 3.23 1.88 29.55
N GLY A 89 2.20 2.73 29.54
CA GLY A 89 1.21 2.79 28.47
C GLY A 89 1.84 3.12 27.11
N THR A 90 2.73 4.10 27.04
CA THR A 90 3.46 4.41 25.81
C THR A 90 4.35 3.27 25.34
N GLY A 91 5.00 2.55 26.26
CA GLY A 91 5.83 1.38 25.93
C GLY A 91 5.02 0.25 25.27
N LEU A 92 3.84 -0.06 25.82
CA LEU A 92 2.92 -1.05 25.25
C LEU A 92 2.43 -0.66 23.85
N VAL A 93 2.04 0.61 23.67
CA VAL A 93 1.60 1.11 22.36
C VAL A 93 2.74 1.02 21.33
N MET A 94 3.96 1.40 21.71
CA MET A 94 5.13 1.31 20.82
C MET A 94 5.44 -0.14 20.44
N MET A 95 5.38 -1.09 21.38
CA MET A 95 5.56 -2.51 21.06
C MET A 95 4.45 -3.02 20.13
N ALA A 96 3.18 -2.70 20.40
CA ALA A 96 2.07 -3.14 19.57
C ALA A 96 2.18 -2.62 18.13
N VAL A 97 2.48 -1.33 17.98
CA VAL A 97 2.70 -0.70 16.67
C VAL A 97 3.94 -1.29 15.98
N GLY A 98 5.01 -1.54 16.73
CA GLY A 98 6.23 -2.19 16.22
C GLY A 98 5.97 -3.58 15.68
N CYS A 99 5.22 -4.41 16.41
CA CYS A 99 4.79 -5.74 15.97
C CYS A 99 3.93 -5.68 14.71
N LEU A 100 2.96 -4.78 14.65
CA LEU A 100 2.12 -4.60 13.46
C LEU A 100 2.94 -4.16 12.24
N SER A 101 3.88 -3.23 12.42
CA SER A 101 4.78 -2.78 11.36
C SER A 101 5.67 -3.91 10.84
N ALA A 102 6.23 -4.72 11.74
CA ALA A 102 7.03 -5.88 11.37
C ALA A 102 6.20 -6.92 10.61
N LEU A 103 4.97 -7.21 11.08
CA LEU A 103 4.05 -8.13 10.41
C LEU A 103 3.65 -7.65 9.02
N VAL A 104 3.37 -6.35 8.85
CA VAL A 104 3.09 -5.76 7.53
C VAL A 104 4.30 -5.88 6.62
N GLY A 105 5.50 -5.58 7.11
CA GLY A 105 6.74 -5.74 6.36
C GLY A 105 6.97 -7.18 5.88
N VAL A 106 6.79 -8.16 6.76
CA VAL A 106 6.88 -9.59 6.42
C VAL A 106 5.78 -10.00 5.43
N GLY A 107 4.55 -9.51 5.63
CA GLY A 107 3.42 -9.77 4.75
C GLY A 107 3.60 -9.24 3.32
N LEU A 108 4.29 -8.11 3.17
CA LEU A 108 4.67 -7.57 1.85
C LEU A 108 5.69 -8.47 1.15
N LEU A 109 6.62 -9.08 1.89
CA LEU A 109 7.62 -10.01 1.33
C LEU A 109 6.99 -11.33 0.87
N THR A 110 6.00 -11.84 1.61
CA THR A 110 5.33 -13.12 1.30
C THR A 110 4.26 -13.01 0.21
N LYS A 111 4.03 -11.80 -0.33
CA LYS A 111 3.03 -11.52 -1.38
C LYS A 111 1.61 -11.98 -1.02
N VAL A 112 1.26 -11.97 0.26
CA VAL A 112 -0.08 -12.37 0.71
C VAL A 112 -1.05 -11.21 0.45
N GLU A 113 -2.10 -11.44 -0.34
CA GLU A 113 -3.10 -10.41 -0.69
C GLU A 113 -3.80 -9.82 0.55
N ILE A 114 -3.99 -10.63 1.59
CA ILE A 114 -4.56 -10.19 2.88
C ILE A 114 -3.63 -9.18 3.56
N ALA A 115 -2.32 -9.38 3.48
CA ALA A 115 -1.34 -8.47 4.07
C ALA A 115 -1.30 -7.11 3.35
N ARG A 116 -1.51 -7.07 2.03
CA ARG A 116 -1.64 -5.80 1.28
C ARG A 116 -2.85 -4.99 1.73
N ARG A 117 -4.00 -5.64 1.91
CA ARG A 117 -5.22 -4.97 2.41
C ARG A 117 -5.04 -4.47 3.84
N ALA A 118 -4.30 -5.20 4.69
CA ALA A 118 -3.98 -4.78 6.05
C ALA A 118 -2.91 -3.66 6.09
N ALA A 119 -2.01 -3.59 5.10
CA ALA A 119 -0.97 -2.58 5.04
C ALA A 119 -1.53 -1.15 4.91
N ILE A 120 -2.67 -0.97 4.24
CA ILE A 120 -3.30 0.35 4.04
C ILE A 120 -3.75 0.97 5.37
N PRO A 121 -4.60 0.33 6.20
CA PRO A 121 -5.02 0.91 7.47
C PRO A 121 -3.86 1.03 8.46
N VAL A 122 -2.90 0.09 8.47
CA VAL A 122 -1.73 0.17 9.35
C VAL A 122 -0.81 1.34 8.96
N SER A 123 -0.57 1.55 7.67
CA SER A 123 0.23 2.68 7.18
C SER A 123 -0.49 4.01 7.43
N GLY A 124 -1.82 4.05 7.28
CA GLY A 124 -2.65 5.20 7.65
C GLY A 124 -2.55 5.54 9.14
N LEU A 125 -2.64 4.53 10.02
CA LEU A 125 -2.46 4.71 11.47
C LEU A 125 -1.07 5.26 11.80
N ARG A 126 -0.03 4.76 11.11
CA ARG A 126 1.35 5.20 11.26
C ARG A 126 1.56 6.66 10.87
N ILE A 127 0.96 7.09 9.76
CA ILE A 127 0.99 8.50 9.34
C ILE A 127 0.30 9.37 10.39
N LEU A 128 -0.83 8.90 10.92
CA LEU A 128 -1.60 9.64 11.92
C LEU A 128 -0.84 9.77 13.25
N THR A 129 -0.24 8.68 13.75
CA THR A 129 0.56 8.72 14.98
C THR A 129 1.84 9.55 14.80
N SER A 130 2.55 9.38 13.67
CA SER A 130 3.76 10.16 13.39
C SER A 130 3.45 11.65 13.22
N GLY A 131 2.33 11.99 12.57
CA GLY A 131 1.84 13.35 12.46
C GLY A 131 1.50 13.96 13.83
N LEU A 132 0.85 13.20 14.71
CA LEU A 132 0.51 13.65 16.06
C LEU A 132 1.77 13.89 16.90
N ILE A 133 2.77 13.01 16.79
CA ILE A 133 4.06 13.17 17.44
C ILE A 133 4.77 14.43 16.94
N LEU A 134 4.78 14.65 15.61
CA LEU A 134 5.39 15.83 15.00
C LEU A 134 4.76 17.13 15.52
N VAL A 135 3.41 17.18 15.56
CA VAL A 135 2.66 18.30 16.11
C VAL A 135 2.95 18.48 17.60
N GLY A 136 2.99 17.39 18.37
CA GLY A 136 3.36 17.42 19.78
C GLY A 136 4.77 17.97 20.01
N SER A 137 5.75 17.57 19.19
CA SER A 137 7.13 18.08 19.26
C SER A 137 7.22 19.57 18.92
N LEU A 138 6.48 20.02 17.91
CA LEU A 138 6.37 21.44 17.54
C LEU A 138 5.76 22.28 18.68
N LEU A 139 4.68 21.80 19.29
CA LEU A 139 3.99 22.48 20.39
C LEU A 139 4.82 22.50 21.68
N ALA A 140 5.61 21.45 21.93
CA ALA A 140 6.50 21.38 23.09
C ALA A 140 7.78 22.22 22.94
N GLY A 141 7.96 22.93 21.82
CA GLY A 141 9.16 23.74 21.52
C GLY A 141 10.42 22.91 21.30
N GLY A 142 10.30 21.58 21.26
CA GLY A 142 11.40 20.63 21.16
C GLY A 142 11.57 20.16 19.71
N VAL A 143 12.23 20.98 18.89
CA VAL A 143 12.82 20.50 17.62
C VAL A 143 14.17 19.87 17.94
N SER A 144 14.15 18.69 18.57
CA SER A 144 15.30 17.81 18.54
C SER A 144 15.48 17.35 17.08
N SER A 145 16.47 17.94 16.41
CA SER A 145 16.67 17.86 14.96
C SER A 145 16.71 16.44 14.42
N SER A 146 17.22 15.47 15.19
CA SER A 146 17.27 14.06 14.78
C SER A 146 15.88 13.40 14.75
N GLY A 147 15.05 13.61 15.78
CA GLY A 147 13.74 12.95 15.90
C GLY A 147 12.74 13.40 14.84
N THR A 148 12.74 14.69 14.51
CA THR A 148 11.87 15.25 13.47
C THR A 148 12.21 14.68 12.09
N ILE A 149 13.50 14.53 11.76
CA ILE A 149 13.93 13.97 10.47
C ILE A 149 13.48 12.52 10.32
N PHE A 150 13.66 11.69 11.35
CA PHE A 150 13.19 10.29 11.31
C PHE A 150 11.67 10.18 11.19
N ASN A 151 10.91 11.07 11.85
CA ASN A 151 9.45 11.10 11.73
C ASN A 151 9.00 11.50 10.31
N ILE A 152 9.66 12.47 9.67
CA ILE A 152 9.36 12.86 8.29
C ILE A 152 9.68 11.69 7.33
N LEU A 153 10.83 11.03 7.51
CA LEU A 153 11.19 9.86 6.71
C LEU A 153 10.18 8.72 6.89
N ASP A 154 9.65 8.51 8.10
CA ASP A 154 8.64 7.49 8.34
C ASP A 154 7.32 7.82 7.63
N ILE A 155 6.89 9.09 7.65
CA ILE A 155 5.71 9.57 6.91
C ILE A 155 5.89 9.38 5.40
N VAL A 156 7.04 9.78 4.85
CA VAL A 156 7.35 9.62 3.42
C VAL A 156 7.37 8.15 3.03
N THR A 157 7.97 7.30 3.86
CA THR A 157 8.04 5.86 3.60
C THR A 157 6.66 5.22 3.66
N ALA A 158 5.84 5.56 4.65
CA ALA A 158 4.46 5.07 4.74
C ALA A 158 3.60 5.53 3.55
N GLY A 159 3.75 6.80 3.11
CA GLY A 159 3.06 7.33 1.92
C GLY A 159 3.49 6.63 0.64
N LEU A 160 4.80 6.41 0.47
CA LEU A 160 5.36 5.67 -0.66
C LEU A 160 4.88 4.22 -0.68
N LEU A 161 4.74 3.59 0.48
CA LEU A 161 4.25 2.22 0.61
C LEU A 161 2.76 2.13 0.20
N VAL A 162 1.92 3.07 0.63
CA VAL A 162 0.51 3.16 0.18
C VAL A 162 0.42 3.36 -1.34
N TYR A 163 1.26 4.24 -1.90
CA TYR A 163 1.33 4.45 -3.34
C TYR A 163 1.73 3.18 -4.09
N LEU A 164 2.81 2.51 -3.66
CA LEU A 164 3.27 1.27 -4.27
C LEU A 164 2.23 0.14 -4.19
N VAL A 165 1.54 -0.01 -3.06
CA VAL A 165 0.48 -1.03 -2.92
C VAL A 165 -0.63 -0.77 -3.94
N ARG A 166 -1.08 0.49 -4.06
CA ARG A 166 -2.13 0.88 -5.01
C ARG A 166 -1.75 0.64 -6.47
N GLU A 167 -0.48 0.84 -6.82
CA GLU A 167 0.03 0.58 -8.17
C GLU A 167 0.22 -0.93 -8.45
N THR A 168 0.37 -1.74 -7.39
CA THR A 168 0.59 -3.19 -7.52
C THR A 168 -0.68 -4.04 -7.51
N ASP A 169 -1.78 -3.52 -6.99
CA ASP A 169 -3.12 -4.10 -7.15
C ASP A 169 -3.70 -3.82 -8.56
#